data_AF-A0A7V2T946-F1
#
_entry.id   AF-A0A7V2T946-F1
#
_cell.length_a   1.000
_cell.length_b   1.000
_cell.length_c   1.000
_cell.angle_alpha   90.00
_cell.angle_beta   90.00
_cell.angle_gamma   90.00
#
_symmetry.space_group_name_H-M   'P 1'
#
loop_
_entity.id
_entity.type
_entity.pdbx_description
1 polymer ?
#
loop_
_entity_poly.entity_id
_entity_poly.type
_entity_poly.pdbx_seq_one_letter_code
_entity_poly.pdbx_strand_id
1 'polypeptide(L)'
;LLREAGVPLGTRPVIAVAARPWWPPARRLVPRMLAARLGLPLRRDERGSARFAAGFAALLRGLADARDAFVLFLPSYSARHEGDAAFAQEVARHIPEVPHAQLRLDDARQYAAVCREVDFLVAGRMHPAILATAVGTPAFGIGYNPKFAGFFRLIGHPERLVGSGALVEEGFDPKPIVARMLAAWEQGAPDREEIAALQRRILRQTRAILAAA
;
A
#
# COMPACT_ATOMS: atom_id res chain seq x y z
N LEU A 1 -16.69 -14.34 -0.16
CA LEU A 1 -15.31 -13.77 -0.21
C LEU A 1 -14.78 -13.32 1.15
N LEU A 2 -15.13 -12.14 1.69
CA LEU A 2 -14.51 -11.65 2.94
C LEU A 2 -14.78 -12.55 4.15
N ARG A 3 -16.02 -13.01 4.33
CA ARG A 3 -16.37 -13.99 5.37
C ARG A 3 -15.67 -15.34 5.18
N GLU A 4 -15.56 -15.83 3.95
CA GLU A 4 -14.82 -17.07 3.62
C GLU A 4 -13.33 -16.94 3.94
N ALA A 5 -12.76 -15.74 3.78
CA ALA A 5 -11.38 -15.43 4.16
C ALA A 5 -11.21 -15.18 5.67
N GLY A 6 -12.26 -15.39 6.48
CA GLY A 6 -12.23 -15.20 7.93
C GLY A 6 -12.20 -13.75 8.38
N VAL A 7 -12.55 -12.80 7.51
CA VAL A 7 -12.51 -11.36 7.85
C VAL A 7 -13.67 -11.01 8.77
N PRO A 8 -13.41 -10.44 9.97
CA PRO A 8 -14.41 -10.17 11.00
C PRO A 8 -15.17 -8.84 10.74
N LEU A 9 -15.91 -8.79 9.64
CA LEU A 9 -16.65 -7.58 9.25
C LEU A 9 -17.67 -7.16 10.33
N GLY A 10 -17.62 -5.90 10.72
CA GLY A 10 -18.57 -5.29 11.66
C GLY A 10 -18.35 -5.62 13.14
N THR A 11 -17.40 -6.51 13.46
CA THR A 11 -17.06 -6.83 14.87
C THR A 11 -15.74 -6.22 15.30
N ARG A 12 -14.83 -5.97 14.36
CA ARG A 12 -13.63 -5.17 14.59
C ARG A 12 -13.18 -4.43 13.34
N PRO A 13 -12.39 -3.36 13.48
CA PRO A 13 -11.88 -2.65 12.33
C PRO A 13 -10.96 -3.52 11.47
N VAL A 14 -10.95 -3.28 10.16
CA VAL A 14 -10.14 -4.01 9.18
C VAL A 14 -9.18 -3.05 8.49
N ILE A 15 -7.89 -3.34 8.60
CA ILE A 15 -6.81 -2.67 7.88
C ILE A 15 -6.49 -3.48 6.64
N ALA A 16 -6.84 -2.99 5.46
CA ALA A 16 -6.34 -3.56 4.23
C ALA A 16 -4.88 -3.18 3.99
N VAL A 17 -4.09 -4.11 3.46
CA VAL A 17 -2.66 -3.92 3.21
C VAL A 17 -2.31 -4.33 1.79
N ALA A 18 -1.91 -3.35 0.98
CA ALA A 18 -1.34 -3.59 -0.33
C ALA A 18 0.19 -3.52 -0.25
N ALA A 19 0.80 -4.54 0.33
CA ALA A 19 2.25 -4.57 0.54
C ALA A 19 3.01 -4.72 -0.78
N ARG A 20 4.09 -3.96 -0.95
CA ARG A 20 4.98 -4.06 -2.10
C ARG A 20 6.39 -4.38 -1.62
N PRO A 21 7.05 -5.43 -2.14
CA PRO A 21 8.47 -5.60 -1.89
C PRO A 21 9.23 -4.42 -2.51
N TRP A 22 9.96 -3.66 -1.70
CA TRP A 22 10.79 -2.57 -2.20
C TRP A 22 12.16 -2.52 -1.54
N TRP A 23 13.15 -2.98 -2.29
CA TRP A 23 14.55 -2.63 -2.10
C TRP A 23 15.27 -2.76 -3.45
N PRO A 24 16.19 -1.86 -3.82
CA PRO A 24 16.91 -1.98 -5.08
C PRO A 24 17.55 -3.37 -5.19
N PRO A 25 17.59 -3.96 -6.40
CA PRO A 25 18.36 -5.18 -6.61
C PRO A 25 19.80 -4.93 -6.14
N ALA A 26 20.41 -5.94 -5.52
CA ALA A 26 21.82 -5.88 -5.15
C ALA A 26 22.65 -5.40 -6.35
N ARG A 27 23.70 -4.60 -6.11
CA ARG A 27 24.56 -4.09 -7.17
C ARG A 27 25.05 -5.26 -8.04
N ARG A 28 24.92 -5.13 -9.37
CA ARG A 28 25.34 -6.15 -10.35
C ARG A 28 26.34 -5.55 -11.32
N LEU A 29 27.31 -6.36 -11.71
CA LEU A 29 28.19 -6.06 -12.85
C LEU A 29 27.44 -6.20 -14.19
N VAL A 30 26.41 -7.07 -14.23
CA VAL A 30 25.64 -7.35 -15.45
C VAL A 30 24.37 -6.48 -15.51
N PRO A 31 24.10 -5.78 -16.62
CA PRO A 31 22.88 -5.00 -16.82
C PRO A 31 21.60 -5.81 -16.63
N ARG A 32 20.57 -5.17 -16.05
CA ARG A 32 19.30 -5.82 -15.65
C ARG A 32 18.59 -6.55 -16.79
N MET A 33 18.58 -5.99 -18.00
CA MET A 33 17.93 -6.61 -19.16
C MET A 33 18.61 -7.92 -19.57
N LEU A 34 19.94 -7.95 -19.54
CA LEU A 34 20.71 -9.15 -19.88
C LEU A 34 20.53 -10.24 -18.81
N ALA A 35 20.55 -9.85 -17.54
CA ALA A 35 20.30 -10.77 -16.42
C ALA A 35 18.90 -11.39 -16.49
N ALA A 36 17.88 -10.60 -16.84
CA ALA A 36 16.53 -11.11 -17.05
C ALA A 36 16.44 -12.09 -18.24
N ARG A 37 17.12 -11.77 -19.35
CA ARG A 37 17.18 -12.63 -20.54
C ARG A 37 17.89 -13.96 -20.27
N LEU A 38 18.89 -13.95 -19.40
CA LEU A 38 19.64 -15.14 -18.97
C LEU A 38 18.97 -15.91 -17.82
N GLY A 39 17.78 -15.51 -17.38
CA GLY A 39 17.07 -16.17 -16.27
C GLY A 39 17.79 -16.05 -14.92
N LEU A 40 18.75 -15.13 -14.78
CA LEU A 40 19.50 -14.96 -13.53
C LEU A 40 18.56 -14.39 -12.45
N PRO A 41 18.45 -15.03 -11.27
CA PRO A 41 17.53 -14.61 -10.22
C PRO A 41 17.85 -13.19 -9.80
N LEU A 42 16.85 -12.34 -9.57
CA LEU A 42 17.06 -11.01 -8.99
C LEU A 42 17.49 -11.17 -7.52
N ARG A 43 18.79 -11.00 -7.26
CA ARG A 43 19.35 -10.92 -5.91
C ARG A 43 18.91 -9.57 -5.34
N ARG A 44 18.05 -9.59 -4.34
CA ARG A 44 17.74 -8.44 -3.51
C ARG A 44 18.83 -8.34 -2.45
N ASP A 45 19.15 -7.14 -1.99
CA ASP A 45 19.89 -7.03 -0.73
C ASP A 45 19.00 -7.56 0.39
N GLU A 46 19.40 -8.70 0.95
CA GLU A 46 18.66 -9.48 1.94
C GLU A 46 18.49 -8.68 3.23
N ARG A 47 19.52 -7.94 3.66
CA ARG A 47 19.47 -7.15 4.89
C ARG A 47 18.48 -5.99 4.77
N GLY A 48 18.57 -5.24 3.68
CA GLY A 48 17.62 -4.16 3.40
C GLY A 48 16.18 -4.67 3.26
N SER A 49 15.99 -5.81 2.59
CA SER A 49 14.67 -6.43 2.43
C SER A 49 14.07 -6.89 3.76
N ALA A 50 14.87 -7.54 4.61
CA ALA A 50 14.44 -8.00 5.94
C ALA A 50 14.12 -6.81 6.87
N ARG A 51 14.98 -5.77 6.88
CA ARG A 51 14.70 -4.52 7.61
C ARG A 51 13.40 -3.88 7.14
N PHE A 52 13.19 -3.82 5.83
CA PHE A 52 11.97 -3.24 5.27
C PHE A 52 10.72 -4.02 5.67
N ALA A 53 10.76 -5.36 5.61
CA ALA A 53 9.66 -6.22 6.05
C ALA A 53 9.37 -6.03 7.55
N ALA A 54 10.41 -6.03 8.40
CA ALA A 54 10.29 -5.80 9.83
C ALA A 54 9.76 -4.40 10.17
N GLY A 55 10.23 -3.36 9.48
CA GLY A 55 9.75 -1.98 9.64
C GLY A 55 8.30 -1.84 9.21
N PHE A 56 7.91 -2.44 8.08
CA PHE A 56 6.51 -2.47 7.62
C PHE A 56 5.62 -3.18 8.64
N ALA A 57 6.05 -4.34 9.14
CA ALA A 57 5.35 -5.10 10.16
C ALA A 57 5.20 -4.32 11.48
N ALA A 58 6.23 -3.59 11.90
CA ALA A 58 6.17 -2.75 13.08
C ALA A 58 5.13 -1.63 12.96
N LEU A 59 4.96 -1.04 11.76
CA LEU A 59 3.89 -0.07 11.48
C LEU A 59 2.51 -0.73 11.56
N LEU A 60 2.34 -1.90 10.94
CA LEU A 60 1.07 -2.63 10.97
C LEU A 60 0.69 -3.04 12.40
N ARG A 61 1.63 -3.56 13.18
CA ARG A 61 1.41 -3.89 14.58
C ARG A 61 0.99 -2.68 15.39
N GLY A 62 1.75 -1.58 15.32
CA GLY A 62 1.41 -0.37 16.07
C GLY A 62 0.03 0.19 15.69
N LEU A 63 -0.35 0.09 14.42
CA LEU A 63 -1.68 0.50 13.96
C LEU A 63 -2.78 -0.47 14.40
N ALA A 64 -2.53 -1.78 14.34
CA ALA A 64 -3.48 -2.81 14.74
C ALA A 64 -3.73 -2.79 16.25
N ASP A 65 -2.67 -2.70 17.06
CA ASP A 65 -2.75 -2.61 18.52
C ASP A 65 -3.54 -1.38 18.96
N ALA A 66 -3.33 -0.23 18.30
CA ALA A 66 -4.03 1.00 18.61
C ALA A 66 -5.53 0.97 18.28
N ARG A 67 -5.99 0.00 17.49
CA ARG A 67 -7.37 -0.09 16.98
C ARG A 67 -8.07 -1.42 17.25
N ASP A 68 -7.40 -2.37 17.90
CA ASP A 68 -7.81 -3.79 17.93
C ASP A 68 -8.21 -4.31 16.53
N ALA A 69 -7.40 -3.98 15.52
CA ALA A 69 -7.78 -4.20 14.13
C ALA A 69 -7.30 -5.55 13.57
N PHE A 70 -8.08 -6.07 12.62
CA PHE A 70 -7.72 -7.20 11.77
C PHE A 70 -6.92 -6.74 10.56
N VAL A 71 -5.84 -7.44 10.20
CA VAL A 71 -5.02 -7.11 9.03
C VAL A 71 -5.41 -7.99 7.85
N LEU A 72 -5.92 -7.38 6.78
CA LEU A 72 -6.23 -8.05 5.52
C LEU A 72 -5.18 -7.74 4.46
N PHE A 73 -4.30 -8.69 4.17
CA PHE A 73 -3.37 -8.55 3.06
C PHE A 73 -4.10 -8.72 1.72
N LEU A 74 -3.97 -7.71 0.85
CA LEU A 74 -4.56 -7.65 -0.49
C LEU A 74 -3.46 -7.51 -1.56
N PRO A 75 -2.73 -8.59 -1.88
CA PRO A 75 -1.78 -8.61 -2.99
C PRO A 75 -2.43 -8.13 -4.28
N SER A 76 -1.84 -7.12 -4.92
CA SER A 76 -2.43 -6.46 -6.12
C SER A 76 -1.61 -6.69 -7.39
N TYR A 77 -0.47 -7.36 -7.27
CA TYR A 77 0.43 -7.67 -8.38
C TYR A 77 0.97 -9.09 -8.25
N SER A 78 0.87 -9.86 -9.33
CA SER A 78 1.13 -11.32 -9.35
C SER A 78 2.30 -11.74 -10.25
N ALA A 79 3.08 -10.78 -10.77
CA ALA A 79 4.23 -11.12 -11.62
C ALA A 79 5.26 -11.96 -10.86
N ARG A 80 5.75 -13.04 -11.48
CA ARG A 80 6.63 -14.05 -10.86
C ARG A 80 7.85 -13.48 -10.11
N HIS A 81 8.41 -12.35 -10.53
CA HIS A 81 9.62 -11.74 -9.99
C HIS A 81 9.37 -10.57 -9.00
N GLU A 82 8.13 -10.09 -8.92
CA GLU A 82 7.75 -8.88 -8.16
C GLU A 82 6.39 -9.03 -7.46
N GLY A 83 5.91 -10.27 -7.31
CA GLY A 83 4.60 -10.56 -6.75
C GLY A 83 4.46 -10.12 -5.29
N ASP A 84 3.31 -9.55 -4.96
CA ASP A 84 3.04 -8.98 -3.64
C ASP A 84 2.78 -10.07 -2.59
N ALA A 85 2.27 -11.24 -3.01
CA ALA A 85 1.86 -12.32 -2.10
C ALA A 85 3.01 -12.86 -1.23
N ALA A 86 4.18 -13.08 -1.83
CA ALA A 86 5.35 -13.55 -1.08
C ALA A 86 5.83 -12.52 -0.04
N PHE A 87 5.73 -11.22 -0.37
CA PHE A 87 6.10 -10.16 0.55
C PHE A 87 5.05 -9.96 1.65
N ALA A 88 3.76 -10.07 1.33
CA ALA A 88 2.69 -10.07 2.33
C ALA A 88 2.89 -11.19 3.37
N GLN A 89 3.22 -12.40 2.92
CA GLN A 89 3.56 -13.52 3.80
C GLN A 89 4.79 -13.22 4.66
N GLU A 90 5.82 -12.58 4.10
CA GLU A 90 7.01 -12.19 4.87
C GLU A 90 6.67 -11.18 5.96
N VAL A 91 5.91 -10.14 5.65
CA VAL A 91 5.44 -9.16 6.64
C VAL A 91 4.60 -9.83 7.72
N ALA A 92 3.70 -10.76 7.35
CA ALA A 92 2.84 -11.49 8.29
C ALA A 92 3.65 -12.33 9.31
N ARG A 93 4.79 -12.90 8.91
CA ARG A 93 5.67 -13.67 9.82
C ARG A 93 6.24 -12.83 10.96
N HIS A 94 6.29 -11.50 10.81
CA HIS A 94 6.78 -10.60 11.85
C HIS A 94 5.70 -10.15 12.85
N ILE A 95 4.43 -10.50 12.60
CA ILE A 95 3.28 -10.16 13.43
C ILE A 95 2.34 -11.38 13.64
N PRO A 96 2.87 -12.56 14.05
CA PRO A 96 2.05 -13.76 14.25
C PRO A 96 0.92 -13.58 15.27
N GLU A 97 1.07 -12.62 16.19
CA GLU A 97 0.10 -12.24 17.21
C GLU A 97 -1.08 -11.42 16.68
N VAL A 98 -0.90 -10.71 15.56
CA VAL A 98 -1.94 -9.85 14.98
C VAL A 98 -2.88 -10.70 14.12
N PRO A 99 -4.20 -10.72 14.35
CA PRO A 99 -5.14 -11.45 13.52
C PRO A 99 -5.07 -10.96 12.07
N HIS A 100 -4.80 -11.89 11.14
CA HIS A 100 -4.64 -11.54 9.74
C HIS A 100 -5.10 -12.64 8.78
N ALA A 101 -5.44 -12.22 7.56
CA ALA A 101 -5.68 -13.11 6.43
C ALA A 101 -5.12 -12.50 5.15
N GLN A 102 -4.96 -13.34 4.12
CA GLN A 102 -4.60 -12.89 2.78
C GLN A 102 -5.72 -13.24 1.80
N LEU A 103 -6.21 -12.24 1.07
CA LEU A 103 -7.21 -12.43 0.03
C LEU A 103 -6.63 -11.98 -1.30
N ARG A 104 -6.53 -12.93 -2.23
CA ARG A 104 -6.14 -12.64 -3.62
C ARG A 104 -7.38 -12.32 -4.44
N LEU A 105 -7.30 -11.23 -5.20
CA LEU A 105 -8.33 -10.77 -6.11
C LEU A 105 -7.70 -10.60 -7.48
N ASP A 106 -8.31 -11.15 -8.51
CA ASP A 106 -7.83 -11.05 -9.89
C ASP A 106 -8.60 -9.99 -10.71
N ASP A 107 -9.59 -9.32 -10.09
CA ASP A 107 -10.41 -8.28 -10.71
C ASP A 107 -10.38 -6.96 -9.92
N ALA A 108 -10.27 -5.84 -10.64
CA ALA A 108 -10.18 -4.51 -10.03
C ALA A 108 -11.49 -4.04 -9.40
N ARG A 109 -12.65 -4.48 -9.91
CA ARG A 109 -13.96 -4.16 -9.30
C ARG A 109 -14.14 -4.91 -8.00
N GLN A 110 -13.71 -6.16 -7.93
CA GLN A 110 -13.64 -6.92 -6.68
C GLN A 110 -12.71 -6.25 -5.67
N TYR A 111 -11.55 -5.76 -6.11
CA TYR A 111 -10.63 -5.02 -5.25
C TYR A 111 -11.28 -3.76 -4.67
N ALA A 112 -11.91 -2.94 -5.51
CA ALA A 112 -12.62 -1.75 -5.07
C ALA A 112 -13.80 -2.08 -4.14
N ALA A 113 -14.55 -3.16 -4.44
CA ALA A 113 -15.64 -3.63 -3.59
C ALA A 113 -15.12 -4.04 -2.21
N VAL A 114 -14.01 -4.79 -2.14
CA VAL A 114 -13.37 -5.14 -0.86
C VAL A 114 -12.89 -3.89 -0.13
N CYS A 115 -12.24 -2.94 -0.82
CA CYS A 115 -11.81 -1.68 -0.19
C CYS A 115 -12.97 -0.93 0.45
N ARG A 116 -14.17 -0.96 -0.12
CA ARG A 116 -15.35 -0.28 0.45
C ARG A 116 -15.79 -0.88 1.79
N GLU A 117 -15.46 -2.13 2.06
CA GLU A 117 -15.85 -2.86 3.27
C GLU A 117 -14.76 -2.85 4.36
N VAL A 118 -13.62 -2.20 4.13
CA VAL A 118 -12.54 -2.05 5.13
C VAL A 118 -12.47 -0.61 5.62
N ASP A 119 -11.89 -0.42 6.81
CA ASP A 119 -11.85 0.88 7.48
C ASP A 119 -10.64 1.73 7.08
N PHE A 120 -9.53 1.10 6.69
CA PHE A 120 -8.30 1.80 6.33
C PHE A 120 -7.43 0.99 5.38
N LEU A 121 -6.72 1.67 4.47
CA LEU A 121 -5.74 1.04 3.57
C LEU A 121 -4.32 1.53 3.84
N VAL A 122 -3.40 0.60 4.09
CA VAL A 122 -1.95 0.84 4.02
C VAL A 122 -1.42 0.37 2.67
N ALA A 123 -0.91 1.31 1.87
CA ALA A 123 -0.61 1.09 0.46
C ALA A 123 0.89 1.22 0.14
N GLY A 124 1.54 0.10 -0.17
CA GLY A 124 2.86 0.06 -0.81
C GLY A 124 2.82 0.26 -2.33
N ARG A 125 1.62 0.23 -2.93
CA ARG A 125 1.35 0.48 -4.35
C ARG A 125 0.31 1.58 -4.52
N MET A 126 0.49 2.38 -5.56
CA MET A 126 -0.39 3.52 -5.85
C MET A 126 -1.80 3.11 -6.29
N HIS A 127 -1.95 2.07 -7.11
CA HIS A 127 -3.28 1.67 -7.63
C HIS A 127 -4.26 1.26 -6.52
N PRO A 128 -3.88 0.45 -5.53
CA PRO A 128 -4.70 0.21 -4.34
C PRO A 128 -5.14 1.50 -3.63
N ALA A 129 -4.24 2.48 -3.44
CA ALA A 129 -4.58 3.76 -2.82
C ALA A 129 -5.62 4.55 -3.64
N ILE A 130 -5.50 4.55 -4.96
CA ILE A 130 -6.48 5.16 -5.86
C ILE A 130 -7.85 4.46 -5.73
N LEU A 131 -7.88 3.13 -5.74
CA LEU A 131 -9.13 2.37 -5.66
C LEU A 131 -9.83 2.58 -4.30
N ALA A 132 -9.08 2.51 -3.19
CA ALA A 132 -9.62 2.73 -1.86
C ALA A 132 -10.20 4.13 -1.68
N THR A 133 -9.43 5.16 -2.03
CA THR A 133 -9.91 6.54 -1.93
C THR A 133 -11.11 6.82 -2.84
N ALA A 134 -11.16 6.24 -4.04
CA ALA A 134 -12.29 6.37 -4.95
C ALA A 134 -13.59 5.78 -4.40
N VAL A 135 -13.52 4.75 -3.55
CA VAL A 135 -14.70 4.17 -2.87
C VAL A 135 -14.96 4.75 -1.48
N GLY A 136 -14.21 5.77 -1.06
CA GLY A 136 -14.39 6.45 0.22
C GLY A 136 -13.68 5.79 1.39
N THR A 137 -12.63 5.00 1.14
CA THR A 137 -11.80 4.39 2.18
C THR A 137 -10.51 5.19 2.37
N PRO A 138 -10.19 5.67 3.59
CA PRO A 138 -8.95 6.38 3.85
C PRO A 138 -7.73 5.50 3.55
N ALA A 139 -6.69 6.12 2.99
CA ALA A 139 -5.46 5.42 2.63
C ALA A 139 -4.22 6.17 3.10
N PHE A 140 -3.18 5.42 3.44
CA PHE A 140 -1.85 5.92 3.75
C PHE A 140 -0.80 5.19 2.91
N GLY A 141 0.07 5.95 2.25
CA GLY A 141 1.09 5.44 1.36
C GLY A 141 2.42 5.18 2.04
N ILE A 142 3.07 4.09 1.63
CA ILE A 142 4.50 3.84 1.88
C ILE A 142 5.16 3.70 0.51
N GLY A 143 5.91 4.72 0.09
CA GLY A 143 6.48 4.73 -1.26
C GLY A 143 7.46 5.85 -1.53
N TYR A 144 8.23 5.68 -2.60
CA TYR A 144 9.36 6.56 -2.98
C TYR A 144 9.17 7.20 -4.37
N ASN A 145 8.16 6.78 -5.13
CA ASN A 145 7.98 7.24 -6.51
C ASN A 145 7.30 8.62 -6.53
N PRO A 146 7.80 9.60 -7.31
CA PRO A 146 7.16 10.91 -7.49
C PRO A 146 5.67 10.85 -7.88
N LYS A 147 5.24 9.82 -8.63
CA LYS A 147 3.84 9.58 -8.98
C LYS A 147 2.97 9.34 -7.75
N PHE A 148 3.48 8.58 -6.78
CA PHE A 148 2.74 8.28 -5.56
C PHE A 148 2.59 9.55 -4.71
N ALA A 149 3.65 10.36 -4.62
CA ALA A 149 3.61 11.67 -3.99
C ALA A 149 2.71 12.67 -4.73
N GLY A 150 2.66 12.59 -6.06
CA GLY A 150 1.75 13.38 -6.89
C GLY A 150 0.29 13.04 -6.62
N PHE A 151 -0.04 11.75 -6.48
CA PHE A 151 -1.39 11.30 -6.13
C PHE A 151 -1.85 11.84 -4.77
N PHE A 152 -1.06 11.68 -3.70
CA PHE A 152 -1.43 12.18 -2.37
C PHE A 152 -1.56 13.71 -2.33
N ARG A 153 -0.72 14.45 -3.06
CA ARG A 153 -0.89 15.90 -3.27
C ARG A 153 -2.17 16.24 -4.02
N LEU A 154 -2.50 15.46 -5.04
CA LEU A 154 -3.67 15.67 -5.89
C LEU A 154 -4.97 15.57 -5.09
N ILE A 155 -5.05 14.62 -4.16
CA ILE A 155 -6.21 14.44 -3.27
C ILE A 155 -6.16 15.30 -2.00
N GLY A 156 -5.23 16.27 -1.90
CA GLY A 156 -5.16 17.21 -0.79
C GLY A 156 -4.48 16.69 0.49
N HIS A 157 -3.84 15.51 0.45
CA HIS A 157 -3.27 14.84 1.61
C HIS A 157 -1.80 14.42 1.44
N PRO A 158 -0.87 15.36 1.14
CA PRO A 158 0.56 15.04 0.98
C PRO A 158 1.18 14.39 2.23
N GLU A 159 0.65 14.67 3.42
CA GLU A 159 1.06 14.13 4.71
C GLU A 159 0.73 12.64 4.89
N ARG A 160 -0.14 12.07 4.05
CA ARG A 160 -0.52 10.64 4.09
C ARG A 160 0.42 9.73 3.30
N LEU A 161 1.66 10.17 3.08
CA LEU A 161 2.71 9.39 2.43
C LEU A 161 4.01 9.44 3.25
N VAL A 162 4.65 8.29 3.41
CA VAL A 162 6.03 8.20 3.91
C VAL A 162 6.93 7.53 2.89
N GLY A 163 8.18 8.00 2.83
CA GLY A 163 9.23 7.37 2.04
C GLY A 163 9.50 5.95 2.53
N SER A 164 9.57 4.97 1.62
CA SER A 164 9.92 3.59 1.97
C SER A 164 11.31 3.46 2.60
N GLY A 165 12.19 4.42 2.37
CA GLY A 165 13.52 4.49 2.98
C GLY A 165 13.50 4.64 4.50
N ALA A 166 12.46 5.28 5.06
CA ALA A 166 12.35 5.47 6.51
C ALA A 166 12.31 4.13 7.27
N LEU A 167 11.72 3.09 6.66
CA LEU A 167 11.50 1.79 7.30
C LEU A 167 12.78 0.94 7.46
N VAL A 168 13.89 1.35 6.85
CA VAL A 168 15.15 0.60 6.90
C VAL A 168 16.26 1.34 7.65
N GLU A 169 15.96 2.52 8.17
CA GLU A 169 16.89 3.32 8.95
C GLU A 169 17.29 2.58 10.23
N GLU A 170 18.54 2.74 10.63
CA GLU A 170 19.00 2.19 11.89
C GLU A 170 18.32 2.93 13.05
N GLY A 171 17.78 2.17 14.01
CA GLY A 171 16.99 2.75 15.10
C GLY A 171 15.58 3.21 14.67
N PHE A 172 15.05 2.71 13.55
CA PHE A 172 13.69 3.00 13.10
C PHE A 172 12.66 2.89 14.23
N ASP A 173 12.03 4.03 14.57
CA ASP A 173 10.89 4.10 15.47
C ASP A 173 9.58 4.19 14.66
N PRO A 174 8.68 3.19 14.74
CA PRO A 174 7.41 3.23 14.02
C PRO A 174 6.43 4.28 14.56
N LYS A 175 6.58 4.73 15.83
CA LYS A 175 5.55 5.53 16.52
C LYS A 175 5.15 6.82 15.80
N PRO A 176 6.07 7.66 15.28
CA PRO A 176 5.69 8.89 14.60
C PRO A 176 4.89 8.64 13.31
N ILE A 177 5.19 7.56 12.59
CA ILE A 177 4.47 7.18 11.38
C ILE A 177 3.11 6.58 11.73
N VAL A 178 3.04 5.72 12.76
CA VAL A 178 1.77 5.17 13.27
C VAL A 178 0.83 6.29 13.71
N ALA A 179 1.33 7.32 14.41
CA ALA A 179 0.52 8.48 14.79
C ALA A 179 -0.08 9.20 13.56
N ARG A 180 0.70 9.36 12.48
CA ARG A 180 0.22 9.92 11.22
C ARG A 180 -0.81 9.02 10.52
N MET A 181 -0.63 7.70 10.58
CA MET A 181 -1.61 6.74 10.06
C MET A 181 -2.93 6.82 10.84
N LEU A 182 -2.87 6.89 12.17
CA LEU A 182 -4.04 7.06 13.02
C LEU A 182 -4.76 8.38 12.75
N ALA A 183 -4.03 9.48 12.57
CA ALA A 183 -4.62 10.76 12.19
C ALA A 183 -5.29 10.68 10.80
N ALA A 184 -4.65 10.03 9.83
CA ALA A 184 -5.23 9.82 8.50
C ALA A 184 -6.49 8.94 8.53
N TRP A 185 -6.56 7.99 9.47
CA TRP A 185 -7.74 7.17 9.71
C TRP A 185 -8.88 8.03 10.26
N GLU A 186 -8.65 8.77 11.34
CA GLU A 186 -9.67 9.63 11.97
C GLU A 186 -10.21 10.71 11.02
N GLN A 187 -9.33 11.29 10.20
CA GLN A 187 -9.74 12.26 9.18
C GLN A 187 -10.63 11.65 8.08
N GLY A 188 -10.67 10.32 7.95
CA GLY A 188 -11.46 9.64 6.94
C GLY A 188 -10.92 9.82 5.52
N ALA A 189 -11.67 9.29 4.55
CA ALA A 189 -11.34 9.47 3.14
C ALA A 189 -11.56 10.93 2.70
N PRO A 190 -10.86 11.40 1.66
CA PRO A 190 -11.18 12.69 1.08
C PRO A 190 -12.64 12.73 0.64
N ASP A 191 -13.28 13.90 0.73
CA ASP A 191 -14.69 14.04 0.40
C ASP A 191 -14.96 13.57 -1.04
N ARG A 192 -15.99 12.73 -1.21
CA ARG A 192 -16.38 12.21 -2.52
C ARG A 192 -16.75 13.33 -3.49
N GLU A 193 -17.35 14.40 -3.01
CA GLU A 193 -17.68 15.56 -3.83
C GLU A 193 -16.42 16.30 -4.29
N GLU A 194 -15.42 16.42 -3.41
CA GLU A 194 -14.11 17.00 -3.73
C GLU A 194 -13.36 16.14 -4.76
N ILE A 195 -13.33 14.81 -4.56
CA ILE A 195 -12.73 13.88 -5.53
C ILE A 195 -13.45 13.98 -6.89
N ALA A 196 -14.79 14.00 -6.89
CA ALA A 196 -15.56 14.13 -8.13
C ALA A 196 -15.33 15.49 -8.81
N ALA A 197 -15.24 16.58 -8.04
CA ALA A 197 -14.92 17.91 -8.55
C ALA A 197 -13.52 17.97 -9.15
N LEU A 198 -12.55 17.34 -8.49
CA LEU A 198 -11.18 17.19 -8.96
C LEU A 198 -11.13 16.40 -10.28
N GLN A 199 -11.83 15.26 -10.36
CA GLN A 199 -11.92 14.47 -11.61
C GLN A 199 -12.50 15.31 -12.75
N ARG A 200 -13.59 16.05 -12.50
CA ARG A 200 -14.17 16.98 -13.49
C ARG A 200 -13.15 18.04 -13.93
N ARG A 201 -12.36 18.59 -13.00
CA ARG A 201 -11.30 19.56 -13.31
C ARG A 201 -10.21 18.97 -14.18
N ILE A 202 -9.70 17.79 -13.84
CA ILE A 202 -8.66 17.08 -14.61
C ILE A 202 -9.17 16.79 -16.03
N LEU A 203 -10.39 16.25 -16.17
CA LEU A 203 -10.98 15.95 -17.48
C LEU A 203 -11.12 17.22 -18.35
N ARG A 204 -11.53 18.34 -17.77
CA ARG A 204 -11.57 19.63 -18.50
C ARG A 204 -10.20 20.07 -18.97
N GLN A 205 -9.18 19.99 -18.10
CA GLN A 205 -7.80 20.35 -18.46
C GLN A 205 -7.23 19.44 -19.55
N THR A 206 -7.41 18.13 -19.44
CA THR A 206 -6.98 17.17 -20.46
C THR A 206 -7.64 17.45 -21.80
N ARG A 207 -8.94 17.73 -21.83
CA ARG A 207 -9.65 18.11 -23.07
C ARG A 207 -9.11 19.40 -23.67
N ALA A 208 -8.82 20.41 -22.86
CA ALA A 208 -8.26 21.67 -23.34
C ALA A 208 -6.86 21.49 -23.97
N ILE A 209 -6.00 20.66 -23.34
CA ILE A 209 -4.69 20.32 -23.88
C ILE A 209 -4.82 19.58 -25.22
N LEU A 210 -5.71 18.59 -25.29
CA LEU A 210 -5.93 17.82 -26.52
C LEU A 210 -6.54 18.65 -27.64
N ALA A 211 -7.32 19.68 -27.33
CA ALA A 211 -7.88 20.60 -28.32
C ALA A 211 -6.87 21.66 -28.81
N ALA A 212 -5.76 21.84 -28.09
CA ALA A 212 -4.70 22.78 -28.42
C ALA A 212 -3.48 22.11 -29.10
N ALA A 213 -3.52 20.79 -29.30
CA ALA A 213 -2.51 19.97 -29.95
C ALA A 213 -2.98 19.56 -31.35
#